data_AF-A0A968T445-F1
#
_entry.id   AF-A0A968T445-F1
#
_cell.length_a   1.000
_cell.length_b   1.000
_cell.length_c   1.000
_cell.angle_alpha   90.00
_cell.angle_beta   90.00
_cell.angle_gamma   90.00
#
_symmetry.space_group_name_H-M   'P 1'
#
loop_
_entity.id
_entity.type
_entity.pdbx_description
1 polymer ?
#
loop_
_entity_poly.entity_id
_entity_poly.type
_entity_poly.pdbx_seq_one_letter_code
_entity_poly.pdbx_strand_id
1 'polypeptide(L)'
;MFFSFFIGFGFKAGFVPFHTWLPYAHPAAPSHVSGLMSGVIIKLGIYGILRMLLLVKVDYLLVGTIILIISVISGIYGVMLAILQHNLKRLLAYHSIENIGIIGIGIGIGCIGKGLGNPYLEFVGFAGALMHVL
;
A
#
# COMPACT_ATOMS: atom_id res chain seq x y z
N MET A 1 4.51 1.16 19.45
CA MET A 1 3.06 0.95 19.28
C MET A 1 2.64 1.09 17.81
N PHE A 2 2.96 2.20 17.13
CA PHE A 2 2.63 2.38 15.70
C PHE A 2 3.20 1.28 14.79
N PHE A 3 4.47 0.87 14.98
CA PHE A 3 5.08 -0.19 14.18
C PHE A 3 4.32 -1.52 14.20
N SER A 4 3.79 -1.92 15.35
CA SER A 4 3.00 -3.15 15.47
C SER A 4 1.71 -3.07 14.65
N PHE A 5 1.05 -1.92 14.67
CA PHE A 5 -0.13 -1.69 13.81
C PHE A 5 0.25 -1.58 12.34
N PHE A 6 1.36 -0.93 12.02
CA PHE A 6 1.86 -0.83 10.65
C PHE A 6 2.19 -2.21 10.07
N ILE A 7 2.81 -3.11 10.83
CA ILE A 7 3.05 -4.49 10.40
C ILE A 7 1.73 -5.23 10.19
N GLY A 8 0.77 -5.12 11.11
CA GLY A 8 -0.54 -5.79 10.99
C GLY A 8 -1.38 -5.30 9.81
N PHE A 9 -1.45 -3.98 9.60
CA PHE A 9 -2.13 -3.39 8.45
C PHE A 9 -1.34 -3.57 7.15
N GLY A 10 -0.01 -3.60 7.20
CA GLY A 10 0.86 -3.88 6.06
C GLY A 10 0.69 -5.31 5.54
N PHE A 11 0.49 -6.28 6.43
CA PHE A 11 0.12 -7.66 6.07
C PHE A 11 -1.21 -7.68 5.30
N LYS A 12 -2.21 -6.93 5.78
CA LYS A 12 -3.55 -6.85 5.17
C LYS A 12 -3.58 -6.02 3.89
N ALA A 13 -2.73 -5.02 3.77
CA ALA A 13 -2.54 -4.25 2.54
C ALA A 13 -1.75 -5.04 1.49
N GLY A 14 -1.00 -6.08 1.86
CA GLY A 14 -0.23 -6.89 0.92
C GLY A 14 1.12 -6.26 0.53
N PHE A 15 1.72 -5.44 1.40
CA PHE A 15 3.09 -4.97 1.20
C PHE A 15 4.08 -6.15 1.21
N VAL A 16 5.12 -6.07 0.40
CA VAL A 16 6.26 -7.01 0.46
C VAL A 16 6.89 -6.95 1.86
N PRO A 17 7.14 -8.10 2.53
CA PRO A 17 7.15 -9.48 2.02
C PRO A 17 5.81 -10.23 2.10
N PHE A 18 4.77 -9.67 2.71
CA PHE A 18 3.49 -10.34 2.99
C PHE A 18 2.52 -10.42 1.81
N HIS A 19 2.94 -10.00 0.62
CA HIS A 19 2.17 -10.04 -0.62
C HIS A 19 1.74 -11.45 -1.09
N THR A 20 2.25 -12.54 -0.49
CA THR A 20 2.04 -13.92 -0.98
C THR A 20 0.58 -14.39 -0.92
N TRP A 21 -0.26 -13.85 -0.04
CA TRP A 21 -1.67 -14.28 0.05
C TRP A 21 -2.52 -13.78 -1.13
N LEU A 22 -2.16 -12.64 -1.75
CA LEU A 22 -2.90 -12.03 -2.86
C LEU A 22 -2.90 -12.91 -4.14
N PRO A 23 -1.74 -13.39 -4.64
CA PRO A 23 -1.67 -14.25 -5.82
C PRO A 23 -2.34 -15.61 -5.66
N TYR A 24 -2.52 -16.09 -4.43
CA TYR A 24 -3.26 -17.32 -4.13
C TYR A 24 -4.77 -17.09 -3.99
N ALA A 25 -5.20 -15.96 -3.42
CA ALA A 25 -6.61 -15.66 -3.18
C ALA A 25 -7.38 -15.31 -4.47
N HIS A 26 -6.78 -14.50 -5.36
CA HIS A 26 -7.45 -14.03 -6.59
C HIS A 26 -7.81 -15.14 -7.61
N PRO A 27 -6.97 -16.17 -7.82
CA PRO A 27 -7.32 -17.29 -8.72
C PRO A 27 -8.35 -18.25 -8.11
N ALA A 28 -8.39 -18.37 -6.78
CA ALA A 28 -9.30 -19.26 -6.06
C ALA A 28 -10.70 -18.66 -5.88
N ALA A 29 -10.81 -17.32 -5.90
CA ALA A 29 -12.07 -16.63 -5.73
C ALA A 29 -12.94 -16.64 -7.03
N PRO A 30 -14.27 -16.81 -6.91
CA PRO A 30 -15.21 -16.52 -8.00
C PRO A 30 -15.02 -15.09 -8.53
N SER A 31 -15.29 -14.85 -9.82
CA SER A 31 -14.96 -13.59 -10.50
C SER A 31 -15.48 -12.34 -9.79
N HIS A 32 -16.71 -12.39 -9.25
CA HIS A 32 -17.32 -11.27 -8.50
C HIS A 32 -16.60 -10.98 -7.16
N VAL A 33 -16.07 -12.02 -6.51
CA VAL A 33 -15.37 -11.91 -5.22
C VAL A 33 -13.93 -11.40 -5.43
N SER A 34 -13.30 -11.79 -6.54
CA SER A 34 -11.96 -11.31 -6.90
C SER A 34 -11.90 -9.79 -7.08
N GLY A 35 -12.93 -9.20 -7.71
CA GLY A 35 -13.06 -7.73 -7.80
C GLY A 35 -13.23 -7.05 -6.45
N LEU A 36 -14.01 -7.66 -5.54
CA LEU A 36 -14.24 -7.15 -4.18
C LEU A 36 -12.97 -7.22 -3.32
N MET A 37 -12.16 -8.27 -3.47
CA MET A 37 -10.87 -8.40 -2.79
C MET A 37 -9.88 -7.30 -3.19
N SER A 38 -9.74 -7.02 -4.49
CA SER A 38 -8.85 -5.95 -4.98
C SER A 38 -9.39 -4.55 -4.61
N GLY A 39 -10.71 -4.37 -4.72
CA GLY A 39 -11.35 -3.07 -4.51
C GLY A 39 -11.52 -2.65 -3.05
N VAL A 40 -11.82 -3.57 -2.13
CA VAL A 40 -12.21 -3.22 -0.75
C VAL A 40 -11.22 -3.72 0.29
N ILE A 41 -10.84 -5.00 0.23
CA ILE A 41 -10.07 -5.64 1.31
C ILE A 41 -8.67 -5.03 1.44
N ILE A 42 -8.03 -4.78 0.30
CA ILE A 42 -6.71 -4.15 0.22
C ILE A 42 -6.76 -2.69 0.67
N LYS A 43 -7.75 -1.93 0.17
CA LYS A 43 -7.91 -0.50 0.49
C LYS A 43 -8.23 -0.28 1.98
N LEU A 44 -8.89 -1.24 2.64
CA LEU A 44 -9.07 -1.23 4.10
C LEU A 44 -7.75 -1.32 4.87
N GLY A 45 -6.73 -2.03 4.34
CA GLY A 45 -5.39 -2.06 4.92
C GLY A 45 -4.72 -0.68 4.89
N ILE A 46 -4.79 -0.01 3.73
CA ILE A 46 -4.29 1.35 3.53
C ILE A 46 -5.01 2.36 4.44
N TYR A 47 -6.34 2.25 4.52
CA TYR A 47 -7.14 3.07 5.44
C TYR A 47 -6.73 2.88 6.90
N GLY A 48 -6.44 1.64 7.31
CA GLY A 48 -5.91 1.34 8.64
C GLY A 48 -4.59 2.06 8.92
N ILE A 49 -3.65 2.05 7.97
CA ILE A 49 -2.37 2.76 8.08
C ILE A 49 -2.60 4.27 8.25
N LEU A 50 -3.43 4.87 7.40
CA LEU A 50 -3.80 6.30 7.49
C LEU A 50 -4.46 6.65 8.82
N ARG A 51 -5.40 5.83 9.28
CA ARG A 51 -6.10 6.06 10.55
C ARG A 51 -5.15 5.98 11.75
N MET A 52 -4.20 5.04 11.74
CA MET A 52 -3.21 4.94 12.81
C MET A 52 -2.22 6.10 12.82
N LEU A 53 -1.88 6.66 11.65
CA LEU A 53 -1.06 7.87 11.55
C LEU A 53 -1.73 9.09 12.22
N LEU A 54 -3.06 9.13 12.24
CA LEU A 54 -3.84 10.19 12.89
C LEU A 54 -4.03 9.96 14.39
N LEU A 55 -4.19 8.71 14.82
CA LEU A 55 -4.53 8.36 16.20
C LEU A 55 -3.31 8.22 17.12
N VAL A 56 -2.16 7.84 16.58
CA VAL A 56 -0.95 7.60 17.37
C VAL A 56 0.03 8.74 17.11
N LYS A 57 0.53 9.39 18.18
CA LYS A 57 1.65 10.32 18.04
C LYS A 57 2.89 9.54 17.58
N VAL A 58 3.41 9.92 16.42
CA VAL A 58 4.59 9.34 15.81
C VAL A 58 5.52 10.42 15.30
N ASP A 59 6.79 10.07 15.22
CA ASP A 59 7.74 10.80 14.39
C ASP A 59 7.39 10.53 12.91
N TYR A 60 6.73 11.50 12.29
CA TYR A 60 6.28 11.41 10.90
C TYR A 60 7.43 11.28 9.91
N LEU A 61 8.62 11.79 10.23
CA LEU A 61 9.78 11.74 9.34
C LEU A 61 10.35 10.32 9.32
N LEU A 62 10.54 9.73 10.50
CA LEU A 62 11.01 8.35 10.63
C LEU A 62 10.00 7.37 10.05
N VAL A 63 8.72 7.51 10.40
CA VAL A 63 7.64 6.65 9.89
C VAL A 63 7.47 6.80 8.38
N GLY A 64 7.41 8.04 7.88
CA GLY A 64 7.25 8.31 6.46
C GLY A 64 8.38 7.72 5.61
N THR A 65 9.62 7.80 6.10
CA THR A 65 10.79 7.19 5.43
C THR A 65 10.68 5.68 5.37
N ILE A 66 10.27 5.02 6.46
CA ILE A 66 10.10 3.56 6.48
C ILE A 66 8.97 3.12 5.55
N ILE A 67 7.82 3.81 5.60
CA ILE A 67 6.69 3.55 4.69
C ILE A 67 7.15 3.69 3.24
N LEU A 68 7.89 4.76 2.92
CA LEU A 68 8.38 5.02 1.57
C LEU A 68 9.30 3.92 1.07
N ILE A 69 10.31 3.51 1.86
CA ILE A 69 11.24 2.43 1.49
C ILE A 69 10.50 1.13 1.21
N ILE A 70 9.61 0.72 2.11
CA ILE A 70 8.82 -0.52 1.96
C ILE A 70 7.91 -0.42 0.73
N SER A 71 7.34 0.75 0.47
CA SER A 71 6.42 0.96 -0.65
C SER A 71 7.11 0.94 -2.01
N VAL A 72 8.30 1.53 -2.11
CA VAL A 72 9.14 1.45 -3.32
C VAL A 72 9.51 0.00 -3.61
N ILE A 73 9.99 -0.74 -2.60
CA ILE A 73 10.34 -2.15 -2.75
C ILE A 73 9.11 -2.95 -3.20
N SER A 74 7.96 -2.73 -2.58
CA SER A 74 6.72 -3.44 -2.91
C SER A 74 6.21 -3.14 -4.31
N GLY A 75 6.29 -1.88 -4.75
CA GLY A 75 5.88 -1.46 -6.09
C GLY A 75 6.75 -2.10 -7.16
N ILE A 76 8.09 -1.98 -7.03
CA ILE A 76 9.05 -2.56 -7.98
C ILE A 76 8.88 -4.09 -8.06
N TYR A 77 8.75 -4.75 -6.91
CA TYR A 77 8.58 -6.20 -6.86
C TYR A 77 7.26 -6.65 -7.48
N GLY A 78 6.18 -5.89 -7.27
CA GLY A 78 4.87 -6.12 -7.90
C GLY A 78 4.97 -6.08 -9.43
N VAL A 79 5.64 -5.06 -9.99
CA VAL A 79 5.86 -4.91 -11.43
C VAL A 79 6.69 -6.07 -12.00
N MET A 80 7.82 -6.40 -11.37
CA MET A 80 8.69 -7.49 -11.84
C MET A 80 7.95 -8.84 -11.88
N LEU A 81 7.13 -9.14 -10.86
CA LEU A 81 6.36 -10.37 -10.81
C LEU A 81 5.16 -10.39 -11.75
N ALA A 82 4.56 -9.22 -12.03
CA ALA A 82 3.48 -9.11 -13.00
C ALA A 82 3.94 -9.51 -14.41
N ILE A 83 5.14 -9.04 -14.83
CA ILE A 83 5.71 -9.30 -16.17
C ILE A 83 5.96 -10.80 -16.40
N LEU A 84 6.33 -11.54 -15.36
CA LEU A 84 6.62 -12.98 -15.47
C LEU A 84 5.36 -13.85 -15.55
N GLN A 85 4.18 -13.28 -15.30
CA GLN A 85 2.96 -14.04 -15.12
C GLN A 85 2.16 -14.18 -16.42
N HIS A 86 1.88 -15.42 -16.81
CA HIS A 86 1.14 -15.73 -18.05
C HIS A 86 -0.37 -15.89 -17.82
N ASN A 87 -0.79 -16.01 -16.56
CA ASN A 87 -2.20 -16.15 -16.18
C ASN A 87 -2.83 -14.79 -15.87
N LEU A 88 -3.86 -14.39 -16.63
CA LEU A 88 -4.55 -13.10 -16.49
C LEU A 88 -5.02 -12.81 -15.04
N LYS A 89 -5.59 -13.81 -14.35
CA LYS A 89 -6.06 -13.63 -12.96
C LYS A 89 -4.91 -13.35 -11.97
N ARG A 90 -3.75 -13.96 -12.18
CA ARG A 90 -2.57 -13.72 -11.33
C ARG A 90 -1.89 -12.40 -11.69
N LEU A 91 -1.88 -12.05 -12.97
CA LEU A 91 -1.37 -10.76 -13.45
C LEU A 91 -2.12 -9.59 -12.80
N LEU A 92 -3.46 -9.65 -12.72
CA LEU A 92 -4.27 -8.65 -12.01
C LEU A 92 -3.98 -8.56 -10.51
N ALA A 93 -3.65 -9.69 -9.87
CA ALA A 93 -3.25 -9.70 -8.47
C ALA A 93 -1.91 -8.98 -8.25
N TYR A 94 -0.94 -9.16 -9.15
CA TYR A 94 0.36 -8.48 -9.07
C TYR A 94 0.27 -6.98 -9.37
N HIS A 95 -0.55 -6.55 -10.33
CA HIS A 95 -0.83 -5.12 -10.53
C HIS A 95 -1.55 -4.47 -9.34
N SER A 96 -2.36 -5.24 -8.60
CA SER A 96 -2.92 -4.73 -7.35
C SER A 96 -1.81 -4.42 -6.32
N ILE A 97 -0.80 -5.29 -6.21
CA ILE A 97 0.37 -5.09 -5.32
C ILE A 97 1.19 -3.87 -5.74
N GLU A 98 1.40 -3.68 -7.05
CA GLU A 98 2.03 -2.48 -7.60
C GLU A 98 1.27 -1.21 -7.19
N ASN A 99 -0.05 -1.19 -7.39
CA ASN A 99 -0.89 -0.04 -7.04
C ASN A 99 -0.85 0.29 -5.54
N ILE A 100 -0.85 -0.72 -4.67
CA ILE A 100 -0.65 -0.54 -3.22
C ILE A 100 0.71 0.12 -2.94
N GLY A 101 1.76 -0.31 -3.63
CA GLY A 101 3.09 0.28 -3.54
C GLY A 101 3.08 1.77 -3.91
N ILE A 102 2.41 2.13 -5.01
CA ILE A 102 2.29 3.53 -5.47
C ILE A 102 1.53 4.38 -4.44
N ILE A 103 0.42 3.88 -3.90
CA ILE A 103 -0.33 4.58 -2.86
C ILE A 103 0.53 4.77 -1.60
N GLY A 104 1.28 3.73 -1.21
CA GLY A 104 2.20 3.76 -0.08
C GLY A 104 3.32 4.80 -0.25
N ILE A 105 3.85 4.97 -1.46
CA ILE A 105 4.82 6.03 -1.77
C ILE A 105 4.22 7.41 -1.49
N GLY A 106 2.99 7.67 -1.96
CA GLY A 106 2.29 8.93 -1.69
C GLY A 106 2.08 9.18 -0.19
N ILE A 107 1.68 8.16 0.57
CA ILE A 107 1.52 8.24 2.02
C ILE A 107 2.86 8.54 2.72
N GLY A 108 3.94 7.87 2.28
CA GLY A 108 5.29 8.09 2.81
C GLY A 108 5.76 9.52 2.58
N ILE A 109 5.60 10.05 1.37
CA ILE A 109 5.93 11.44 1.01
C ILE A 109 5.09 12.42 1.84
N GLY A 110 3.78 12.17 1.97
CA GLY A 110 2.88 13.02 2.77
C GLY A 110 3.31 13.09 4.24
N CYS A 111 3.70 11.95 4.82
CA CYS A 111 4.24 11.88 6.18
C CYS A 111 5.57 12.63 6.32
N ILE A 112 6.49 12.47 5.37
CA ILE A 112 7.76 13.21 5.38
C ILE A 112 7.51 14.72 5.28
N GLY A 113 6.59 15.16 4.42
CA GLY A 113 6.18 16.57 4.30
C GLY A 113 5.66 17.12 5.62
N LYS A 114 4.80 16.35 6.31
CA LYS A 114 4.28 16.70 7.64
C LYS A 114 5.36 16.75 8.71
N GLY A 115 6.32 15.84 8.68
CA GLY A 115 7.47 15.80 9.60
C GLY A 115 8.45 16.97 9.40
N LEU A 116 8.64 17.42 8.16
CA LEU A 116 9.48 18.57 7.81
C LEU A 116 8.75 19.92 7.95
N GLY A 117 7.45 19.91 8.24
CA GLY A 117 6.62 21.13 8.26
C GLY A 117 6.46 21.78 6.88
N ASN A 118 6.63 21.03 5.79
CA ASN A 118 6.49 21.54 4.43
C ASN A 118 5.07 21.21 3.88
N PRO A 119 4.17 22.22 3.81
CA PRO A 119 2.78 21.99 3.42
C PRO A 119 2.62 21.56 1.97
N TYR A 120 3.55 21.93 1.07
CA TYR A 120 3.48 21.53 -0.34
C TYR A 120 3.75 20.03 -0.51
N LEU A 121 4.77 19.50 0.18
CA LEU A 121 5.08 18.07 0.16
C LEU A 121 3.99 17.24 0.81
N GLU A 122 3.44 17.72 1.93
CA GLU A 122 2.31 17.06 2.61
C GLU A 122 1.11 16.94 1.68
N PHE A 123 0.70 18.05 1.06
CA PHE A 123 -0.45 18.08 0.16
C PHE A 123 -0.25 17.19 -1.07
N VAL A 124 0.90 17.33 -1.75
CA VAL A 124 1.17 16.53 -2.96
C VAL A 124 1.25 15.04 -2.65
N GLY A 125 1.88 14.66 -1.54
CA GLY A 125 1.99 13.26 -1.13
C GLY A 125 0.62 12.62 -0.85
N PHE A 126 -0.17 13.24 0.04
CA PHE A 126 -1.49 12.70 0.39
C PHE A 126 -2.50 12.81 -0.76
N ALA A 127 -2.48 13.88 -1.54
CA ALA A 127 -3.35 14.00 -2.73
C ALA A 127 -3.00 12.95 -3.78
N GLY A 128 -1.72 12.72 -4.04
CA GLY A 128 -1.26 11.68 -4.97
C GLY A 128 -1.67 10.28 -4.50
N ALA A 129 -1.53 9.98 -3.21
CA ALA A 129 -2.01 8.73 -2.63
C ALA A 129 -3.53 8.55 -2.84
N LEU A 130 -4.31 9.61 -2.64
CA LEU A 130 -5.77 9.56 -2.73
C LEU A 130 -6.26 9.42 -4.17
N MET A 131 -5.60 10.06 -5.14
CA MET A 131 -5.91 9.88 -6.56
C MET A 131 -5.66 8.45 -7.02
N HIS A 132 -4.57 7.82 -6.59
CA HIS A 132 -4.23 6.44 -6.97
C HIS A 132 -5.10 5.38 -6.26
N VAL A 133 -5.87 5.78 -5.24
CA VAL A 133 -6.84 4.94 -4.54
C VAL A 133 -8.17 4.83 -5.30
N LEU A 134 -8.53 5.79 -6.15
CA LEU A 134 -9.79 5.81 -6.92
C LEU A 134 -9.70 4.94 -8.17
#